data_AF-A0A973BD68-F1
#
_entry.id   AF-A0A973BD68-F1
#
_cell.length_a   1.000
_cell.length_b   1.000
_cell.length_c   1.000
_cell.angle_alpha   90.00
_cell.angle_beta   90.00
_cell.angle_gamma   90.00
#
_symmetry.space_group_name_H-M   'P 1'
#
loop_
_entity.id
_entity.type
_entity.pdbx_description
1 polymer ?
#
loop_
_entity_poly.entity_id
_entity_poly.type
_entity_poly.pdbx_seq_one_letter_code
_entity_poly.pdbx_strand_id
1 'polypeptide(L)'
;MKKPKNEIEFKTWLKTELGFDVNEKYEYYFETVVKKLKTDFENSVFWTTLLSELNEINDKYFTKTGVHLLIPTNKPKVYTKSLNSVIIKSYRKNILNNSEFPNPPKNGWITPDNWFESINDIIRTTITVKYLDGVEFIINEISTLCDNHTLSFASSFEAREEGYYAAHSGVKIPFSIPDLNFSPISKSINIEIQVTTQIQEIIKTLLHKHYEEKRKILLPKDYKWQWDHKSPEFIPNYLGHIVHYVEGMIIEIRDKEN
;
A
#
# COMPACT_ATOMS: atom_id res chain seq x y z
N MET A 1 -17.40 19.88 18.89
CA MET A 1 -16.21 19.00 18.82
C MET A 1 -14.99 19.80 18.37
N LYS A 2 -13.90 19.81 19.15
CA LYS A 2 -12.67 20.52 18.79
C LYS A 2 -11.85 19.66 17.83
N LYS A 3 -11.43 20.23 16.69
CA LYS A 3 -10.61 19.51 15.69
C LYS A 3 -9.22 19.21 16.27
N PRO A 4 -8.80 17.93 16.34
CA PRO A 4 -7.46 17.56 16.79
C PRO A 4 -6.40 18.16 15.87
N LYS A 5 -5.32 18.69 16.45
CA LYS A 5 -4.21 19.31 15.69
C LYS A 5 -3.05 18.35 15.44
N ASN A 6 -2.92 17.29 16.22
CA ASN A 6 -1.82 16.35 16.13
C ASN A 6 -2.27 14.96 16.56
N GLU A 7 -1.36 13.98 16.43
CA GLU A 7 -1.64 12.58 16.77
C GLU A 7 -2.01 12.40 18.26
N ILE A 8 -1.39 13.15 19.18
CA ILE A 8 -1.65 13.05 20.61
C ILE A 8 -3.09 13.50 20.90
N GLU A 9 -3.47 14.67 20.40
CA GLU A 9 -4.84 15.18 20.50
C GLU A 9 -5.84 14.24 19.82
N PHE A 10 -5.46 13.57 18.73
CA PHE A 10 -6.32 12.62 18.04
C PHE A 10 -6.58 11.35 18.86
N LYS A 11 -5.58 10.80 19.56
CA LYS A 11 -5.78 9.67 20.47
C LYS A 11 -6.73 10.05 21.61
N THR A 12 -6.58 11.24 22.19
CA THR A 12 -7.53 11.75 23.19
C THR A 12 -8.93 11.90 22.61
N TRP A 13 -9.05 12.45 21.40
CA TRP A 13 -10.33 12.63 20.70
C TRP A 13 -11.04 11.31 20.40
N LEU A 14 -10.30 10.28 19.93
CA LEU A 14 -10.84 8.94 19.72
C LEU A 14 -11.49 8.38 21.00
N LYS A 15 -10.82 8.59 22.14
CA LYS A 15 -11.29 8.15 23.45
C LYS A 15 -12.50 8.94 23.92
N THR A 16 -12.43 10.27 23.90
CA THR A 16 -13.46 11.12 24.51
C THR A 16 -14.72 11.24 23.67
N GLU A 17 -14.59 11.26 22.34
CA GLU A 17 -15.71 11.53 21.44
C GLU A 17 -16.25 10.26 20.78
N LEU A 18 -15.39 9.26 20.52
CA LEU A 18 -15.80 8.00 19.88
C LEU A 18 -15.72 6.79 20.82
N GLY A 19 -15.29 6.96 22.08
CA GLY A 19 -15.25 5.89 23.08
C GLY A 19 -14.11 4.88 22.91
N PHE A 20 -13.15 5.13 22.02
CA PHE A 20 -12.08 4.20 21.70
C PHE A 20 -10.78 4.54 22.43
N ASP A 21 -10.42 3.74 23.44
CA ASP A 21 -9.16 3.88 24.16
C ASP A 21 -8.07 2.96 23.58
N VAL A 22 -7.09 3.55 22.92
CA VAL A 22 -5.94 2.84 22.33
C VAL A 22 -4.83 2.77 23.36
N ASN A 23 -5.00 1.88 24.33
CA ASN A 23 -4.07 1.62 25.42
C ASN A 23 -3.21 0.37 25.16
N GLU A 24 -2.35 0.01 26.11
CA GLU A 24 -1.44 -1.15 26.01
C GLU A 24 -2.19 -2.48 25.73
N LYS A 25 -3.40 -2.66 26.26
CA LYS A 25 -4.23 -3.84 25.97
C LYS A 25 -4.60 -3.89 24.49
N TYR A 26 -5.00 -2.76 23.91
CA TYR A 26 -5.32 -2.69 22.49
C TYR A 26 -4.06 -2.89 21.62
N GLU A 27 -2.92 -2.35 22.04
CA GLU A 27 -1.64 -2.55 21.35
C GLU A 27 -1.26 -4.03 21.27
N TYR A 28 -1.28 -4.73 22.40
CA TYR A 28 -1.04 -6.17 22.44
C TYR A 28 -2.03 -6.95 21.55
N TYR A 29 -3.31 -6.60 21.61
CA TYR A 29 -4.34 -7.19 20.75
C TYR A 29 -4.03 -6.97 19.26
N PHE A 30 -3.76 -5.73 18.85
CA PHE A 30 -3.48 -5.38 17.47
C PHE A 30 -2.25 -6.14 16.94
N GLU A 31 -1.16 -6.16 17.70
CA GLU A 31 0.06 -6.90 17.33
C GLU A 31 -0.20 -8.40 17.16
N THR A 32 -0.96 -8.99 18.08
CA THR A 32 -1.35 -10.41 18.02
C THR A 32 -2.16 -10.71 16.77
N VAL A 33 -3.17 -9.89 16.48
CA VAL A 33 -4.02 -10.03 15.28
C VAL A 33 -3.22 -9.86 14.01
N VAL A 34 -2.38 -8.83 13.91
CA VAL A 34 -1.56 -8.57 12.72
C VAL A 34 -0.55 -9.69 12.47
N LYS A 35 0.07 -10.23 13.52
CA LYS A 35 0.96 -11.39 13.40
C LYS A 35 0.21 -12.61 12.88
N LYS A 36 -0.97 -12.91 13.43
CA LYS A 36 -1.83 -13.99 12.96
C LYS A 36 -2.21 -13.81 11.49
N LEU A 37 -2.69 -12.62 11.12
CA LEU A 37 -3.08 -12.29 9.75
C LEU A 37 -1.94 -12.46 8.75
N LYS A 38 -0.73 -12.03 9.13
CA LYS A 38 0.45 -12.23 8.31
C LYS A 38 0.69 -13.72 8.07
N THR A 39 0.70 -14.53 9.13
CA THR A 39 0.90 -15.98 9.04
C THR A 39 -0.20 -16.67 8.24
N ASP A 40 -1.46 -16.29 8.45
CA ASP A 40 -2.59 -16.86 7.70
C ASP A 40 -2.50 -16.50 6.21
N PHE A 41 -2.12 -15.27 5.88
CA PHE A 41 -1.93 -14.85 4.49
C PHE A 41 -0.74 -15.56 3.84
N GLU A 42 0.40 -15.65 4.53
CA GLU A 42 1.60 -16.35 4.04
C GLU A 42 1.34 -17.85 3.77
N ASN A 43 0.37 -18.45 4.48
CA ASN A 43 -0.06 -19.84 4.28
C ASN A 43 -1.34 -19.98 3.45
N SER A 44 -1.92 -18.87 2.98
CA SER A 44 -3.16 -18.91 2.20
C SER A 44 -2.92 -19.56 0.84
N VAL A 45 -3.92 -20.30 0.35
CA VAL A 45 -3.86 -20.94 -0.98
C VAL A 45 -3.57 -19.92 -2.06
N PHE A 46 -4.21 -18.75 -2.02
CA PHE A 46 -3.95 -17.68 -2.97
C PHE A 46 -2.47 -17.28 -3.01
N TRP A 47 -1.86 -17.02 -1.85
CA TRP A 47 -0.48 -16.54 -1.80
C TRP A 47 0.53 -17.62 -2.19
N THR A 48 0.34 -18.85 -1.72
CA THR A 48 1.25 -19.96 -2.05
C THR A 48 1.16 -20.32 -3.53
N THR A 49 -0.04 -20.32 -4.12
CA THR A 49 -0.24 -20.48 -5.56
C THR A 49 0.47 -19.37 -6.34
N LEU A 50 0.22 -18.10 -6.01
CA LEU A 50 0.87 -16.97 -6.67
C LEU A 50 2.39 -17.12 -6.66
N LEU A 51 2.99 -17.41 -5.50
CA LEU A 51 4.44 -17.59 -5.39
C LEU A 51 4.97 -18.77 -6.21
N SER A 52 4.22 -19.86 -6.32
CA SER A 52 4.61 -21.02 -7.14
C SER A 52 4.50 -20.74 -8.64
N GLU A 53 3.52 -19.93 -9.06
CA GLU A 53 3.25 -19.58 -10.45
C GLU A 53 4.15 -18.46 -10.97
N LEU A 54 4.85 -17.71 -10.10
CA LEU A 54 5.74 -16.62 -10.53
C LEU A 54 6.76 -17.04 -11.61
N ASN A 55 7.28 -18.26 -11.55
CA ASN A 55 8.19 -18.78 -12.57
C ASN A 55 7.47 -18.98 -13.92
N GLU A 56 6.29 -19.57 -13.90
CA GLU A 56 5.48 -19.76 -15.11
C GLU A 56 5.05 -18.42 -15.72
N ILE A 57 4.63 -17.47 -14.88
CA ILE A 57 4.32 -16.09 -15.27
C ILE A 57 5.53 -15.43 -15.96
N ASN A 58 6.73 -15.62 -15.40
CA ASN A 58 7.96 -15.12 -16.00
C ASN A 58 8.25 -15.75 -17.36
N ASP A 59 7.98 -17.05 -17.53
CA ASP A 59 8.19 -17.77 -18.79
C ASP A 59 7.16 -17.40 -19.86
N LYS A 60 5.89 -17.19 -19.46
CA LYS A 60 4.84 -16.63 -20.34
C LYS A 60 5.25 -15.26 -20.87
N TYR A 61 5.74 -14.39 -19.99
CA TYR A 61 6.22 -13.07 -20.38
C TYR A 61 7.44 -13.16 -21.31
N PHE A 62 8.40 -14.04 -21.00
CA PHE A 62 9.57 -14.27 -21.86
C PHE A 62 9.18 -14.74 -23.25
N THR A 63 8.23 -15.68 -23.35
CA THR A 63 7.72 -16.17 -24.63
C THR A 63 7.10 -15.05 -25.46
N LYS A 64 6.42 -14.09 -24.81
CA LYS A 64 5.78 -12.94 -25.48
C LYS A 64 6.77 -11.85 -25.90
N THR A 65 7.84 -11.63 -25.13
CA THR A 65 8.65 -10.40 -25.23
C THR A 65 10.14 -10.64 -25.52
N GLY A 66 10.60 -11.89 -25.45
CA GLY A 66 12.01 -12.26 -25.58
C GLY A 66 12.89 -11.92 -24.37
N VAL A 67 12.33 -11.35 -23.29
CA VAL A 67 13.06 -10.94 -22.10
C VAL A 67 12.39 -11.40 -20.81
N HIS A 68 13.15 -11.68 -19.76
CA HIS A 68 12.59 -12.13 -18.49
C HIS A 68 11.95 -10.97 -17.70
N LEU A 69 10.78 -11.21 -17.12
CA LEU A 69 10.02 -10.26 -16.32
C LEU A 69 10.63 -10.00 -14.94
N LEU A 70 10.99 -11.08 -14.26
CA LEU A 70 11.34 -11.09 -12.85
C LEU A 70 12.85 -11.03 -12.63
N ILE A 71 13.22 -10.56 -11.44
CA ILE A 71 14.60 -10.64 -10.93
C ILE A 71 14.71 -11.96 -10.16
N PRO A 72 15.54 -12.93 -10.60
CA PRO A 72 15.51 -14.30 -10.08
C PRO A 72 15.62 -14.47 -8.56
N THR A 73 16.29 -13.53 -7.89
CA THR A 73 16.53 -13.58 -6.44
C THR A 73 15.51 -12.80 -5.62
N ASN A 74 14.59 -12.08 -6.25
CA ASN A 74 13.68 -11.17 -5.56
C ASN A 74 12.32 -11.85 -5.31
N LYS A 75 12.23 -12.60 -4.20
CA LYS A 75 10.94 -13.13 -3.73
C LYS A 75 10.16 -12.05 -2.98
N PRO A 76 8.89 -11.80 -3.34
CA PRO A 76 8.02 -10.87 -2.62
C PRO A 76 7.95 -11.21 -1.12
N LYS A 77 8.11 -10.20 -0.27
CA LYS A 77 7.99 -10.34 1.19
C LYS A 77 6.68 -9.72 1.67
N VAL A 78 6.08 -10.34 2.67
CA VAL A 78 4.89 -9.80 3.33
C VAL A 78 5.29 -8.88 4.46
N TYR A 79 4.79 -7.65 4.41
CA TYR A 79 5.00 -6.59 5.38
C TYR A 79 3.70 -6.28 6.11
N THR A 80 3.85 -5.86 7.36
CA THR A 80 2.76 -5.48 8.24
C THR A 80 2.88 -4.02 8.65
N LYS A 81 1.75 -3.33 8.77
CA LYS A 81 1.71 -1.97 9.30
C LYS A 81 1.70 -1.98 10.83
N SER A 82 2.47 -1.08 11.45
CA SER A 82 2.44 -0.87 12.89
C SER A 82 1.18 -0.16 13.35
N LEU A 83 0.83 -0.30 14.63
CA LEU A 83 -0.30 0.39 15.23
C LEU A 83 -0.18 1.92 15.08
N ASN A 84 0.99 2.49 15.35
CA ASN A 84 1.21 3.93 15.19
C ASN A 84 0.96 4.40 13.75
N SER A 85 1.42 3.65 12.74
CA SER A 85 1.13 3.99 11.34
C SER A 85 -0.36 3.87 11.00
N VAL A 86 -1.09 2.94 11.62
CA VAL A 86 -2.55 2.82 11.50
C VAL A 86 -3.25 4.03 12.12
N ILE A 87 -2.85 4.45 13.32
CA ILE A 87 -3.41 5.63 14.00
C ILE A 87 -3.18 6.89 13.17
N ILE A 88 -1.97 7.10 12.65
CA ILE A 88 -1.65 8.25 11.79
C ILE A 88 -2.51 8.23 10.50
N LYS A 89 -2.72 7.04 9.90
CA LYS A 89 -3.57 6.93 8.70
C LYS A 89 -5.05 7.19 9.02
N SER A 90 -5.54 6.74 10.17
CA SER A 90 -6.87 7.05 10.69
C SER A 90 -7.02 8.55 10.95
N TYR A 91 -6.05 9.20 11.62
CA TYR A 91 -6.02 10.64 11.85
C TYR A 91 -6.13 11.43 10.54
N ARG A 92 -5.32 11.08 9.55
CA ARG A 92 -5.36 11.70 8.22
C ARG A 92 -6.74 11.58 7.58
N LYS A 93 -7.34 10.38 7.58
CA LYS A 93 -8.62 10.15 6.92
C LYS A 93 -9.79 10.80 7.68
N ASN A 94 -9.80 10.74 9.00
CA ASN A 94 -10.88 11.24 9.84
C ASN A 94 -10.83 12.76 10.04
N ILE A 95 -9.62 13.35 10.08
CA ILE A 95 -9.43 14.75 10.51
C ILE A 95 -8.84 15.62 9.40
N LEU A 96 -7.69 15.23 8.84
CA LEU A 96 -6.96 16.10 7.90
C LEU A 96 -7.65 16.17 6.53
N ASN A 97 -8.04 15.02 6.00
CA ASN A 97 -8.65 14.88 4.68
C ASN A 97 -10.19 14.86 4.74
N ASN A 98 -10.77 15.03 5.93
CA ASN A 98 -12.21 15.07 6.12
C ASN A 98 -12.72 16.51 5.91
N SER A 99 -13.27 16.77 4.73
CA SER A 99 -13.91 18.04 4.39
C SER A 99 -15.23 18.28 5.12
N GLU A 100 -15.82 17.24 5.74
CA GLU A 100 -17.13 17.28 6.41
C GLU A 100 -17.02 17.39 7.94
N PHE A 101 -15.80 17.46 8.49
CA PHE A 101 -15.59 17.60 9.93
C PHE A 101 -16.40 18.79 10.50
N PRO A 102 -17.15 18.63 11.61
CA PRO A 102 -17.09 17.55 12.61
C PRO A 102 -17.90 16.30 12.29
N ASN A 103 -18.57 16.22 11.14
CA ASN A 103 -19.30 15.01 10.73
C ASN A 103 -18.31 13.91 10.28
N PRO A 104 -18.75 12.64 10.29
CA PRO A 104 -17.96 11.54 9.75
C PRO A 104 -17.58 11.80 8.28
N PRO A 105 -16.42 11.31 7.80
CA PRO A 105 -16.14 11.24 6.37
C PRO A 105 -17.23 10.45 5.62
N LYS A 106 -17.30 10.58 4.30
CA LYS A 106 -18.28 9.89 3.44
C LYS A 106 -18.42 8.38 3.68
N ASN A 107 -17.35 7.71 4.10
CA ASN A 107 -17.31 6.27 4.38
C ASN A 107 -17.38 5.94 5.89
N GLY A 108 -17.82 6.88 6.71
CA GLY A 108 -17.85 6.76 8.16
C GLY A 108 -16.49 7.00 8.84
N TRP A 109 -16.50 6.96 10.18
CA TRP A 109 -15.28 7.08 10.98
C TRP A 109 -14.41 5.82 10.85
N ILE A 110 -13.10 6.03 10.77
CA ILE A 110 -12.12 4.95 10.76
C ILE A 110 -11.57 4.78 12.16
N THR A 111 -12.05 3.77 12.87
CA THR A 111 -11.84 3.52 14.31
C THR A 111 -11.27 2.13 14.55
N PRO A 112 -10.77 1.84 15.76
CA PRO A 112 -10.32 0.50 16.14
C PRO A 112 -11.20 -0.66 15.67
N ASP A 113 -12.53 -0.52 15.77
CA ASP A 113 -13.47 -1.58 15.38
C ASP A 113 -13.39 -1.96 13.90
N ASN A 114 -13.07 -1.01 13.02
CA ASN A 114 -13.07 -1.21 11.57
C ASN A 114 -11.71 -1.01 10.91
N TRP A 115 -10.62 -0.82 11.67
CA TRP A 115 -9.28 -0.61 11.09
C TRP A 115 -8.85 -1.74 10.16
N PHE A 116 -9.10 -3.00 10.54
CA PHE A 116 -8.76 -4.17 9.72
C PHE A 116 -9.47 -4.22 8.37
N GLU A 117 -10.63 -3.56 8.24
CA GLU A 117 -11.44 -3.55 7.01
C GLU A 117 -11.26 -2.24 6.22
N SER A 118 -11.03 -1.12 6.91
CA SER A 118 -11.01 0.24 6.34
C SER A 118 -9.61 0.73 5.96
N ILE A 119 -8.56 0.03 6.41
CA ILE A 119 -7.17 0.34 6.09
C ILE A 119 -6.61 -0.77 5.20
N ASN A 120 -6.56 -0.46 3.90
CA ASN A 120 -6.29 -1.41 2.83
C ASN A 120 -4.89 -2.06 2.84
N ASP A 121 -3.95 -1.51 3.60
CA ASP A 121 -2.52 -1.83 3.56
C ASP A 121 -1.97 -2.17 4.95
N ILE A 122 -2.78 -2.84 5.79
CA ILE A 122 -2.31 -3.43 7.05
C ILE A 122 -1.38 -4.61 6.75
N ILE A 123 -1.80 -5.51 5.86
CA ILE A 123 -0.94 -6.53 5.26
C ILE A 123 -0.68 -6.08 3.83
N ARG A 124 0.60 -6.05 3.45
CA ARG A 124 1.00 -5.64 2.10
C ARG A 124 2.21 -6.40 1.60
N THR A 125 2.34 -6.49 0.29
CA THR A 125 3.55 -7.01 -0.36
C THR A 125 3.86 -6.19 -1.61
N THR A 126 5.08 -6.32 -2.10
CA THR A 126 5.53 -5.66 -3.32
C THR A 126 6.17 -6.69 -4.23
N ILE A 127 5.70 -6.75 -5.48
CA ILE A 127 6.30 -7.51 -6.57
C ILE A 127 7.07 -6.53 -7.44
N THR A 128 8.35 -6.80 -7.64
CA THR A 128 9.22 -5.96 -8.47
C THR A 128 9.47 -6.62 -9.82
N VAL A 129 9.19 -5.89 -10.89
CA VAL A 129 9.45 -6.32 -12.28
C VAL A 129 10.61 -5.51 -12.89
N LYS A 130 11.18 -6.00 -13.98
CA LYS A 130 12.25 -5.30 -14.71
C LYS A 130 11.75 -4.19 -15.63
N TYR A 131 10.55 -4.35 -16.15
CA TYR A 131 10.03 -3.56 -17.27
C TYR A 131 8.68 -2.94 -16.93
N LEU A 132 8.41 -1.76 -17.49
CA LEU A 132 7.21 -0.97 -17.19
C LEU A 132 5.92 -1.70 -17.60
N ASP A 133 5.88 -2.28 -18.80
CA ASP A 133 4.76 -3.08 -19.30
C ASP A 133 4.56 -4.39 -18.50
N GLY A 134 5.62 -4.86 -17.85
CA GLY A 134 5.57 -5.94 -16.88
C GLY A 134 4.67 -5.67 -15.68
N VAL A 135 4.42 -4.40 -15.33
CA VAL A 135 3.54 -4.02 -14.22
C VAL A 135 2.09 -4.41 -14.54
N GLU A 136 1.60 -4.01 -15.71
CA GLU A 136 0.26 -4.39 -16.18
C GLU A 136 0.14 -5.90 -16.37
N PHE A 137 1.18 -6.54 -16.92
CA PHE A 137 1.20 -7.99 -17.09
C PHE A 137 0.98 -8.75 -15.78
N ILE A 138 1.73 -8.42 -14.71
CA ILE A 138 1.55 -9.08 -13.40
C ILE A 138 0.16 -8.82 -12.82
N ILE A 139 -0.38 -7.60 -12.96
CA ILE A 139 -1.73 -7.28 -12.44
C ILE A 139 -2.79 -8.16 -13.10
N ASN A 140 -2.69 -8.38 -14.40
CA ASN A 140 -3.62 -9.22 -15.14
C ASN A 140 -3.53 -10.69 -14.71
N GLU A 141 -2.32 -11.20 -14.47
CA GLU A 141 -2.13 -12.57 -13.92
C GLU A 141 -2.70 -12.68 -12.50
N ILE A 142 -2.48 -11.68 -11.63
CA ILE A 142 -3.07 -11.66 -10.28
C ILE A 142 -4.60 -11.58 -10.34
N SER A 143 -5.15 -10.77 -11.25
CA SER A 143 -6.61 -10.67 -11.45
C SER A 143 -7.20 -12.02 -11.83
N THR A 144 -6.58 -12.70 -12.80
CA THR A 144 -6.98 -14.04 -13.25
C THR A 144 -6.91 -15.05 -12.10
N LEU A 145 -5.85 -15.00 -11.30
CA LEU A 145 -5.72 -15.85 -10.12
C LEU A 145 -6.80 -15.55 -9.07
N CYS A 146 -7.14 -14.28 -8.85
CA CYS A 146 -8.24 -13.90 -7.95
C CYS A 146 -9.59 -14.46 -8.43
N ASP A 147 -9.87 -14.37 -9.73
CA ASP A 147 -11.09 -14.92 -10.33
C ASP A 147 -11.18 -16.45 -10.13
N ASN A 148 -10.08 -17.17 -10.35
CA ASN A 148 -9.99 -18.61 -10.12
C ASN A 148 -10.25 -19.01 -8.65
N HIS A 149 -9.96 -18.11 -7.71
CA HIS A 149 -10.21 -18.30 -6.29
C HIS A 149 -11.48 -17.58 -5.78
N THR A 150 -12.29 -17.00 -6.67
CA THR A 150 -13.50 -16.24 -6.33
C THR A 150 -13.22 -15.11 -5.32
N LEU A 151 -12.07 -14.45 -5.44
CA LEU A 151 -11.66 -13.33 -4.60
C LEU A 151 -11.97 -11.99 -5.27
N SER A 152 -12.40 -11.01 -4.48
CA SER A 152 -12.58 -9.65 -5.00
C SER A 152 -11.22 -8.98 -5.21
N PHE A 153 -11.00 -8.49 -6.42
CA PHE A 153 -9.80 -7.79 -6.86
C PHE A 153 -10.14 -6.39 -7.36
N ALA A 154 -9.30 -5.42 -7.03
CA ALA A 154 -9.34 -4.09 -7.63
C ALA A 154 -7.91 -3.55 -7.74
N SER A 155 -7.61 -2.84 -8.82
CA SER A 155 -6.28 -2.25 -9.04
C SER A 155 -6.39 -0.78 -9.45
N SER A 156 -5.43 0.03 -9.01
CA SER A 156 -5.21 1.40 -9.47
C SER A 156 -3.75 1.60 -9.87
N PHE A 157 -3.53 2.23 -11.02
CA PHE A 157 -2.20 2.65 -11.44
C PHE A 157 -1.92 4.04 -10.85
N GLU A 158 -1.04 4.08 -9.86
CA GLU A 158 -0.67 5.31 -9.17
C GLU A 158 0.46 6.00 -9.93
N ALA A 159 0.20 7.20 -10.42
CA ALA A 159 1.19 8.12 -10.95
C ALA A 159 1.22 9.37 -10.07
N ARG A 160 2.15 9.41 -9.11
CA ARG A 160 2.20 10.51 -8.13
C ARG A 160 2.94 11.72 -8.68
N GLU A 161 2.53 12.91 -8.24
CA GLU A 161 3.21 14.16 -8.60
C GLU A 161 4.69 14.14 -8.20
N GLU A 162 5.05 13.33 -7.21
CA GLU A 162 6.41 13.22 -6.68
C GLU A 162 7.27 12.17 -7.41
N GLY A 163 6.86 11.73 -8.60
CA GLY A 163 7.66 10.86 -9.47
C GLY A 163 7.72 9.40 -9.04
N TYR A 164 6.79 8.95 -8.19
CA TYR A 164 6.62 7.54 -7.83
C TYR A 164 5.51 6.90 -8.66
N TYR A 165 5.85 5.81 -9.34
CA TYR A 165 4.93 5.05 -10.20
C TYR A 165 4.85 3.60 -9.75
N ALA A 166 3.64 3.14 -9.45
CA ALA A 166 3.37 1.75 -9.09
C ALA A 166 1.89 1.44 -9.29
N ALA A 167 1.55 0.18 -9.51
CA ALA A 167 0.17 -0.26 -9.37
C ALA A 167 -0.09 -0.72 -7.94
N HIS A 168 -1.24 -0.34 -7.41
CA HIS A 168 -1.73 -0.74 -6.10
C HIS A 168 -2.96 -1.60 -6.29
N SER A 169 -2.86 -2.88 -5.95
CA SER A 169 -3.97 -3.82 -6.05
C SER A 169 -4.45 -4.25 -4.67
N GLY A 170 -5.77 -4.33 -4.48
CA GLY A 170 -6.40 -4.85 -3.28
C GLY A 170 -7.05 -6.19 -3.54
N VAL A 171 -6.66 -7.22 -2.78
CA VAL A 171 -7.31 -8.53 -2.75
C VAL A 171 -8.07 -8.67 -1.44
N LYS A 172 -9.39 -8.89 -1.49
CA LYS A 172 -10.18 -9.13 -0.27
C LYS A 172 -10.23 -10.61 0.06
N ILE A 173 -9.70 -10.97 1.23
CA ILE A 173 -9.66 -12.35 1.72
C ILE A 173 -10.37 -12.41 3.09
N PRO A 174 -11.31 -13.35 3.30
CA PRO A 174 -11.91 -13.56 4.61
C PRO A 174 -10.91 -14.25 5.54
N PHE A 175 -10.66 -13.66 6.71
CA PHE A 175 -9.84 -14.26 7.77
C PHE A 175 -10.65 -14.40 9.06
N SER A 176 -10.35 -15.45 9.83
CA SER A 176 -10.80 -15.58 11.21
C SER A 176 -9.74 -14.97 12.14
N ILE A 177 -10.08 -13.86 12.78
CA ILE A 177 -9.22 -13.17 13.75
C ILE A 177 -9.88 -13.18 15.13
N PRO A 178 -9.12 -13.10 16.24
CA PRO A 178 -9.71 -12.86 17.55
C PRO A 178 -10.31 -11.44 17.61
N ASP A 179 -11.41 -11.28 18.35
CA ASP A 179 -11.88 -9.98 18.83
C ASP A 179 -11.16 -9.56 20.13
N LEU A 180 -11.55 -8.44 20.75
CA LEU A 180 -10.96 -7.96 22.00
C LEU A 180 -11.16 -8.89 23.22
N ASN A 181 -12.10 -9.84 23.12
CA ASN A 181 -12.35 -10.89 24.10
C ASN A 181 -11.72 -12.23 23.68
N PHE A 182 -10.88 -12.23 22.63
CA PHE A 182 -10.26 -13.40 22.03
C PHE A 182 -11.25 -14.44 21.47
N SER A 183 -12.49 -14.03 21.19
CA SER A 183 -13.46 -14.85 20.46
C SER A 183 -13.21 -14.74 18.96
N PRO A 184 -13.34 -15.83 18.18
CA PRO A 184 -13.10 -15.79 16.75
C PRO A 184 -14.21 -15.01 16.03
N ILE A 185 -13.81 -14.06 15.19
CA ILE A 185 -14.68 -13.30 14.29
C ILE A 185 -14.15 -13.40 12.86
N SER A 186 -15.05 -13.51 11.88
CA SER A 186 -14.69 -13.47 10.47
C SER A 186 -14.70 -12.02 9.97
N LYS A 187 -13.60 -11.58 9.36
CA LYS A 187 -13.50 -10.26 8.70
C LYS A 187 -12.96 -10.40 7.29
N SER A 188 -13.55 -9.66 6.36
CA SER A 188 -13.03 -9.52 4.99
C SER A 188 -11.95 -8.45 4.96
N ILE A 189 -10.68 -8.86 4.92
CA ILE A 189 -9.54 -7.96 5.03
C ILE A 189 -8.93 -7.76 3.64
N ASN A 190 -8.60 -6.52 3.34
CA ASN A 190 -7.90 -6.17 2.10
C ASN A 190 -6.39 -6.36 2.27
N ILE A 191 -5.79 -7.17 1.41
CA ILE A 191 -4.35 -7.31 1.27
C ILE A 191 -3.89 -6.43 0.11
N GLU A 192 -2.93 -5.53 0.36
CA GLU A 192 -2.38 -4.68 -0.69
C GLU A 192 -1.21 -5.39 -1.40
N ILE A 193 -1.33 -5.61 -2.70
CA ILE A 193 -0.25 -6.08 -3.57
C ILE A 193 0.18 -4.91 -4.46
N GLN A 194 1.38 -4.39 -4.20
CA GLN A 194 1.99 -3.36 -5.02
C GLN A 194 2.81 -4.03 -6.13
N VAL A 195 2.73 -3.50 -7.35
CA VAL A 195 3.58 -3.93 -8.47
C VAL A 195 4.32 -2.71 -9.00
N THR A 196 5.64 -2.80 -9.08
CA THR A 196 6.51 -1.67 -9.45
C THR A 196 7.74 -2.17 -10.19
N THR A 197 8.44 -1.29 -10.89
CA THR A 197 9.74 -1.63 -11.45
C THR A 197 10.85 -1.55 -10.40
N GLN A 198 11.99 -2.15 -10.71
CA GLN A 198 13.18 -2.08 -9.85
C GLN A 198 13.64 -0.64 -9.60
N ILE A 199 13.66 0.20 -10.64
CA ILE A 199 14.15 1.56 -10.51
C ILE A 199 13.18 2.40 -9.68
N GLN A 200 11.86 2.22 -9.88
CA GLN A 200 10.84 2.89 -9.07
C GLN A 200 10.91 2.51 -7.58
N GLU A 201 11.25 1.26 -7.23
CA GLU A 201 11.42 0.85 -5.84
C GLU A 201 12.67 1.48 -5.18
N ILE A 202 13.75 1.68 -5.96
CA ILE A 202 14.93 2.43 -5.50
C ILE A 202 14.55 3.89 -5.23
N ILE A 203 13.87 4.54 -6.18
CA ILE A 203 13.41 5.93 -6.06
C ILE A 203 12.50 6.11 -4.83
N LYS A 204 11.54 5.19 -4.63
CA LYS A 204 10.67 5.17 -3.45
C LYS A 204 11.47 5.13 -2.16
N THR A 205 12.51 4.29 -2.08
CA THR A 205 13.36 4.17 -0.89
C THR A 205 14.11 5.46 -0.59
N LEU A 206 14.64 6.13 -1.62
CA LEU A 206 15.31 7.43 -1.49
C LEU A 206 14.34 8.53 -1.03
N LEU A 207 13.09 8.48 -1.50
CA LEU A 207 12.06 9.47 -1.19
C LEU A 207 11.33 9.24 0.14
N HIS A 208 11.31 8.00 0.65
CA HIS A 208 10.44 7.60 1.76
C HIS A 208 10.60 8.48 3.00
N LYS A 209 11.82 8.91 3.31
CA LYS A 209 12.11 9.77 4.45
C LYS A 209 11.41 11.14 4.34
N HIS A 210 11.50 11.77 3.17
CA HIS A 210 10.90 13.08 2.92
C HIS A 210 9.37 13.04 2.97
N TYR A 211 8.76 11.96 2.45
CA TYR A 211 7.30 11.77 2.52
C TYR A 211 6.77 11.65 3.94
N GLU A 212 7.45 10.89 4.81
CA GLU A 212 6.99 10.67 6.17
C GLU A 212 7.05 11.93 7.03
N GLU A 213 8.02 12.81 6.78
CA GLU A 213 8.13 14.12 7.44
C GLU A 213 6.96 15.04 7.03
N LYS A 214 6.62 15.09 5.73
CA LYS A 214 5.54 15.94 5.23
C LYS A 214 4.13 15.55 5.70
N ARG A 215 3.87 14.25 5.86
CA ARG A 215 2.54 13.73 6.24
C ARG A 215 2.04 14.20 7.62
N LYS A 216 2.93 14.79 8.43
CA LYS A 216 2.65 15.27 9.79
C LYS A 216 2.43 16.78 9.88
N ILE A 217 2.57 17.51 8.77
CA ILE A 217 2.49 18.97 8.74
C ILE A 217 1.05 19.43 8.49
N LEU A 218 0.50 20.26 9.38
CA LEU A 218 -0.85 20.83 9.28
C LEU A 218 -0.97 21.96 8.23
N LEU A 219 0.13 22.66 7.96
CA LEU A 219 0.19 23.81 7.06
C LEU A 219 1.18 23.51 5.93
N PRO A 220 0.69 23.11 4.74
CA PRO A 220 1.55 23.00 3.56
C PRO A 220 2.20 24.36 3.26
N LYS A 221 3.41 24.36 2.68
CA LYS A 221 4.00 25.59 2.13
C LYS A 221 3.10 26.14 1.01
N ASP A 222 3.07 27.47 0.85
CA ASP A 222 2.24 28.17 -0.15
C ASP A 222 2.65 27.92 -1.62
N TYR A 223 3.79 27.28 -1.87
CA TYR A 223 4.23 26.94 -3.23
C TYR A 223 4.70 25.50 -3.32
N LYS A 224 4.35 24.84 -4.43
CA LYS A 224 4.68 23.42 -4.65
C LYS A 224 6.19 23.23 -4.83
N TRP A 225 6.67 22.01 -4.52
CA TRP A 225 8.10 21.67 -4.55
C TRP A 225 8.73 21.89 -5.93
N GLN A 226 7.96 21.80 -7.03
CA GLN A 226 8.41 22.03 -8.41
C GLN A 226 8.98 23.46 -8.61
N TRP A 227 8.57 24.41 -7.78
CA TRP A 227 9.05 25.80 -7.81
C TRP A 227 10.21 26.07 -6.85
N ASP A 228 10.63 25.07 -6.07
CA ASP A 228 11.68 25.18 -5.06
C ASP A 228 12.88 24.29 -5.39
N HIS A 229 13.78 24.74 -6.29
CA HIS A 229 14.97 23.95 -6.67
C HIS A 229 15.95 23.67 -5.51
N LYS A 230 15.80 24.36 -4.38
CA LYS A 230 16.58 24.13 -3.15
C LYS A 230 15.88 23.16 -2.19
N SER A 231 14.63 22.78 -2.48
CA SER A 231 13.93 21.78 -1.71
C SER A 231 14.66 20.44 -1.80
N PRO A 232 14.83 19.72 -0.67
CA PRO A 232 15.44 18.39 -0.68
C PRO A 232 14.68 17.37 -1.53
N GLU A 233 13.42 17.65 -1.86
CA GLU A 233 12.57 16.78 -2.70
C GLU A 233 12.69 17.05 -4.19
N PHE A 234 13.23 18.21 -4.57
CA PHE A 234 13.24 18.63 -5.97
C PHE A 234 13.96 17.63 -6.85
N ILE A 235 15.21 17.31 -6.51
CA ILE A 235 16.04 16.39 -7.29
C ILE A 235 15.46 14.97 -7.28
N PRO A 236 15.12 14.37 -6.13
CA PRO A 236 14.55 13.02 -6.10
C PRO A 236 13.22 12.87 -6.87
N ASN A 237 12.31 13.83 -6.78
CA ASN A 237 11.02 13.75 -7.48
C ASN A 237 11.21 13.88 -9.01
N TYR A 238 12.03 14.83 -9.46
CA TYR A 238 12.36 14.95 -10.90
C TYR A 238 13.07 13.71 -11.43
N LEU A 239 13.98 13.13 -10.65
CA LEU A 239 14.64 11.88 -11.02
C LEU A 239 13.62 10.76 -11.23
N GLY A 240 12.59 10.65 -10.37
CA GLY A 240 11.51 9.69 -10.54
C GLY A 240 10.77 9.83 -11.89
N HIS A 241 10.46 11.05 -12.31
CA HIS A 241 9.85 11.32 -13.62
C HIS A 241 10.79 10.99 -14.79
N ILE A 242 12.06 11.38 -14.70
CA ILE A 242 13.06 11.09 -15.73
C ILE A 242 13.24 9.58 -15.89
N VAL A 243 13.35 8.86 -14.78
CA VAL A 243 13.46 7.40 -14.78
C VAL A 243 12.25 6.77 -15.44
N HIS A 244 11.03 7.18 -15.09
CA HIS A 244 9.82 6.63 -15.68
C HIS A 244 9.79 6.84 -17.21
N TYR A 245 10.21 8.01 -17.68
CA TYR A 245 10.35 8.29 -19.11
C TYR A 245 11.39 7.37 -19.78
N VAL A 246 12.56 7.20 -19.16
CA VAL A 246 13.60 6.28 -19.68
C VAL A 246 13.10 4.83 -19.71
N GLU A 247 12.36 4.38 -18.70
CA GLU A 247 11.73 3.06 -18.69
C GLU A 247 10.80 2.89 -19.89
N GLY A 248 9.97 3.90 -20.20
CA GLY A 248 9.12 3.90 -21.39
C GLY A 248 9.91 3.82 -22.70
N MET A 249 11.00 4.59 -22.83
CA MET A 249 11.87 4.54 -24.01
C MET A 249 12.50 3.15 -24.21
N ILE A 250 12.91 2.49 -23.12
CA ILE A 250 13.48 1.13 -23.19
C ILE A 250 12.45 0.14 -23.75
N ILE A 251 11.17 0.25 -23.32
CA ILE A 251 10.10 -0.59 -23.86
C ILE A 251 9.88 -0.32 -25.35
N GLU A 252 9.82 0.95 -25.75
CA GLU A 252 9.61 1.32 -27.16
C GLU A 252 10.73 0.81 -28.07
N ILE A 253 11.99 0.87 -27.63
CA ILE A 253 13.13 0.34 -28.40
C ILE A 253 13.03 -1.18 -28.51
N ARG A 254 12.79 -1.88 -27.40
CA ARG A 254 12.61 -3.34 -27.38
C ARG A 254 11.52 -3.78 -28.34
N ASP A 255 10.38 -3.09 -28.34
CA ASP A 255 9.24 -3.43 -29.18
C ASP A 255 9.46 -3.15 -30.67
N LYS A 256 10.45 -2.32 -31.04
CA LYS A 256 10.87 -2.09 -32.43
C LYS A 256 11.89 -3.11 -32.94
N GLU A 257 12.65 -3.73 -32.04
CA GLU A 257 13.69 -4.71 -32.39
C GLU A 257 13.14 -6.16 -32.46
N ASN A 258 11.94 -6.40 -31.93
CA ASN A 258 11.19 -7.65 -32.01
C ASN A 258 10.16 -7.63 -33.15
#